data_AF-A0A852FHC2-F1
#
_entry.id   AF-A0A852FHC2-F1
#
_cell.length_a   1.000
_cell.length_b   1.000
_cell.length_c   1.000
_cell.angle_alpha   90.00
_cell.angle_beta   90.00
_cell.angle_gamma   90.00
#
_symmetry.space_group_name_H-M   'P 1'
#
loop_
_entity.id
_entity.type
_entity.pdbx_description
1 polymer ?
#
loop_
_entity_poly.entity_id
_entity_poly.type
_entity_poly.pdbx_seq_one_letter_code
_entity_poly.pdbx_strand_id
1 'polypeptide(L)'
;MVGPGKVGGSGGLLSARLGCRVLEEDVGRRETFSAEWLDLELSSRPEDGWCRREADTQRRETLEQRGAVRVLEQRSPWGLLRVGVLGQPLAQHLLPYARTLPVPL
;
A
#
# COMPACT_ATOMS: atom_id res chain seq x y z
N MET A 1 15.50 11.19 0.14
CA MET A 1 15.01 11.94 1.32
C MET A 1 13.49 11.72 1.38
N VAL A 2 12.93 11.27 2.51
CA VAL A 2 11.47 11.09 2.64
C VAL A 2 10.82 12.48 2.66
N GLY A 3 9.90 12.74 1.74
CA GLY A 3 9.20 14.02 1.60
C GLY A 3 8.09 14.20 2.64
N PRO A 4 7.51 15.41 2.75
CA PRO A 4 6.49 15.71 3.74
C PRO A 4 5.23 14.87 3.52
N GLY A 5 4.76 14.20 4.58
CA GLY A 5 3.51 13.44 4.57
C GLY A 5 2.29 14.32 4.80
N LYS A 6 1.18 14.04 4.09
CA LYS A 6 -0.14 14.61 4.41
C LYS A 6 -1.02 13.52 5.01
N VAL A 7 -1.52 13.76 6.22
CA VAL A 7 -2.50 12.91 6.91
C VAL A 7 -3.83 13.67 6.94
N GLY A 8 -4.90 13.03 6.47
CA GLY A 8 -6.25 13.59 6.51
C GLY A 8 -7.24 12.52 6.96
N GLY A 9 -8.17 12.90 7.85
CA GLY A 9 -9.24 12.02 8.29
C GLY A 9 -10.51 12.77 8.69
N SER A 10 -11.64 12.26 8.22
CA SER A 10 -12.98 12.57 8.72
C SER A 10 -13.67 11.24 9.09
N GLY A 11 -14.34 11.20 10.25
CA GLY A 11 -15.23 10.09 10.63
C GLY A 11 -14.63 8.68 10.57
N GLY A 12 -13.48 8.43 11.22
CA GLY A 12 -12.89 7.09 11.34
C GLY A 12 -12.13 6.58 10.12
N LEU A 13 -12.20 7.28 8.98
CA LEU A 13 -11.38 6.98 7.81
C LEU A 13 -10.06 7.76 7.87
N LEU A 14 -8.96 7.03 8.03
CA LEU A 14 -7.60 7.55 7.99
C LEU A 14 -7.02 7.36 6.59
N SER A 15 -6.50 8.44 6.02
CA SER A 15 -5.66 8.40 4.82
C SER A 15 -4.33 9.10 5.08
N ALA A 16 -3.25 8.52 4.58
CA ALA A 16 -1.92 9.13 4.63
C ALA A 16 -1.22 8.96 3.29
N ARG A 17 -0.53 10.01 2.85
CA ARG A 17 0.26 10.04 1.61
C ARG A 17 1.66 10.52 1.92
N LEU A 18 2.67 9.76 1.51
CA LEU A 18 4.09 10.07 1.67
C LEU A 18 4.76 10.17 0.30
N GLY A 19 5.42 11.30 0.05
CA GLY A 19 6.23 11.51 -1.14
C GLY A 19 7.70 11.16 -0.91
N CYS A 20 8.43 10.98 -2.00
CA CYS A 20 9.89 10.89 -2.01
C CYS A 20 10.46 11.93 -2.98
N ARG A 21 11.62 12.48 -2.63
CA ARG A 21 12.36 13.43 -3.47
C ARG A 21 13.83 13.05 -3.57
N VAL A 22 14.36 13.19 -4.78
CA VAL A 22 15.78 13.04 -5.16
C VAL A 22 16.24 14.35 -5.80
N LEU A 23 17.44 14.77 -5.44
CA LEU A 23 18.15 15.92 -5.99
C LEU A 23 19.61 15.52 -6.17
N GLU A 24 20.12 15.65 -7.38
CA GLU A 24 21.47 15.26 -7.79
C GLU A 24 22.10 16.39 -8.60
N GLU A 25 23.40 16.58 -8.44
CA GLU A 25 24.19 17.59 -9.13
C GLU A 25 25.54 16.98 -9.53
N ASP A 26 25.88 17.09 -10.81
CA ASP A 26 27.19 16.77 -11.36
C ASP A 26 27.92 18.07 -11.70
N VAL A 27 28.78 18.51 -10.78
CA VAL A 27 29.57 19.74 -10.92
C VAL A 27 30.57 19.65 -12.09
N GLY A 28 31.08 18.45 -12.39
CA GLY A 28 32.03 18.23 -13.47
C GLY A 28 31.41 18.41 -14.85
N ARG A 29 30.17 17.94 -15.02
CA ARG A 29 29.41 18.05 -16.28
C ARG A 29 28.48 19.27 -16.30
N ARG A 30 28.32 19.97 -15.18
CA ARG A 30 27.33 21.06 -14.98
C ARG A 30 25.90 20.60 -15.24
N GLU A 31 25.61 19.37 -14.83
CA GLU A 31 24.29 18.74 -14.98
C GLU A 31 23.60 18.68 -13.62
N THR A 32 22.27 18.82 -13.62
CA THR A 32 21.46 18.63 -12.41
C THR A 32 20.27 17.73 -12.74
N PHE A 33 19.85 16.95 -11.75
CA PHE A 33 18.70 16.07 -11.84
C PHE A 33 17.84 16.20 -10.58
N SER A 34 16.53 16.17 -10.77
CA SER A 34 15.60 16.11 -9.64
C SER A 34 14.38 15.29 -10.00
N ALA A 35 13.86 14.57 -9.01
CA ALA A 35 12.65 13.78 -9.14
C ALA A 35 11.86 13.85 -7.84
N GLU A 36 10.53 13.97 -7.96
CA GLU A 36 9.60 13.89 -6.85
C GLU A 36 8.42 13.01 -7.25
N TRP A 37 8.00 12.11 -6.37
CA TRP A 37 6.88 11.21 -6.62
C TRP A 37 6.12 10.88 -5.35
N LEU A 38 4.86 10.47 -5.49
CA LEU A 38 4.09 9.85 -4.42
C LEU A 38 4.57 8.41 -4.26
N ASP A 39 5.28 8.14 -3.18
CA ASP A 39 5.87 6.82 -2.92
C ASP A 39 4.86 5.90 -2.25
N LEU A 40 4.18 6.35 -1.20
CA LEU A 40 3.33 5.51 -0.37
C LEU A 40 1.96 6.16 -0.13
N GLU A 41 0.90 5.38 -0.34
CA GLU A 41 -0.46 5.71 0.07
C GLU A 41 -0.96 4.65 1.07
N LEU A 42 -1.52 5.14 2.18
CA LEU A 42 -2.19 4.33 3.19
C LEU A 42 -3.64 4.77 3.26
N SER A 43 -4.56 3.81 3.19
CA SER A 43 -6.00 4.06 3.32
C SER A 43 -6.64 3.07 4.29
N SER A 44 -7.48 3.55 5.19
CA SER A 44 -8.37 2.68 5.96
C SER A 44 -9.58 2.30 5.12
N ARG A 45 -9.97 1.03 5.16
CA ARG A 45 -11.25 0.55 4.64
C ARG A 45 -12.21 0.34 5.80
N PRO A 46 -13.49 0.72 5.66
CA PRO A 46 -14.49 0.56 6.72
C PRO A 46 -14.69 -0.91 7.06
N GLU A 47 -15.09 -1.17 8.31
CA GLU A 47 -15.22 -2.51 8.88
C GLU A 47 -16.27 -3.36 8.18
N ASP A 48 -17.29 -2.72 7.59
CA ASP A 48 -18.40 -3.41 6.90
C ASP A 48 -17.93 -4.28 5.72
N GLY A 49 -16.75 -3.99 5.16
CA GLY A 49 -16.13 -4.78 4.09
C GLY A 49 -15.31 -5.98 4.57
N TRP A 50 -15.00 -6.08 5.87
CA TRP A 50 -14.14 -7.12 6.46
C TRP A 50 -14.71 -7.62 7.79
N CYS A 51 -15.56 -8.65 7.69
CA CYS A 51 -16.13 -9.36 8.82
C CYS A 51 -15.82 -10.86 8.73
N ARG A 52 -15.23 -11.43 9.77
CA ARG A 52 -15.11 -12.88 9.96
C ARG A 52 -16.15 -13.31 10.97
N ARG A 53 -17.09 -14.17 10.55
CA ARG A 53 -18.10 -14.77 11.42
C ARG A 53 -17.93 -16.27 11.44
N GLU A 54 -17.82 -16.83 12.63
CA GLU A 54 -17.77 -18.25 12.89
C GLU A 54 -18.96 -18.65 13.74
N ALA A 55 -19.58 -19.79 13.41
CA ALA A 55 -20.70 -20.32 14.15
C ALA A 55 -20.51 -21.82 14.38
N ASP A 56 -20.40 -22.21 15.64
CA ASP A 56 -20.47 -23.61 16.06
C ASP A 56 -21.91 -23.90 16.52
N THR A 57 -22.67 -24.54 15.65
CA THR A 57 -24.09 -24.87 15.90
C THR A 57 -24.26 -26.02 16.90
N GLN A 58 -23.25 -26.89 17.05
CA GLN A 58 -23.30 -27.97 18.04
C GLN A 58 -23.13 -27.42 19.46
N ARG A 59 -22.22 -26.46 19.64
CA ARG A 59 -21.98 -25.79 20.93
C ARG A 59 -22.86 -24.58 21.16
N ARG A 60 -23.62 -24.13 20.15
CA ARG A 60 -24.41 -22.88 20.15
C ARG A 60 -23.55 -21.65 20.42
N GLU A 61 -22.33 -21.65 19.87
CA GLU A 61 -21.37 -20.57 20.02
C GLU A 61 -21.24 -19.81 18.70
N THR A 62 -21.11 -18.49 18.79
CA THR A 62 -20.87 -17.63 17.63
C THR A 62 -19.76 -16.64 17.97
N LEU A 63 -18.78 -16.52 17.08
CA LEU A 63 -17.71 -15.53 17.15
C LEU A 63 -17.84 -14.59 15.95
N GLU A 64 -17.84 -13.28 16.20
CA GLU A 64 -17.82 -12.27 15.15
C GLU A 64 -16.67 -11.31 15.37
N GLN A 65 -15.81 -11.19 14.37
CA GLN A 65 -14.67 -10.28 14.36
C GLN A 65 -14.83 -9.30 13.20
N ARG A 66 -15.03 -8.03 13.53
CA ARG A 66 -15.04 -6.89 12.60
C ARG A 66 -13.87 -5.99 12.92
N GLY A 67 -13.26 -5.40 11.89
CA GLY A 67 -12.20 -4.44 12.11
C GLY A 67 -11.82 -3.67 10.86
N ALA A 68 -11.50 -2.39 11.03
CA ALA A 68 -11.00 -1.56 9.96
C ALA A 68 -9.65 -2.08 9.46
N VAL A 69 -9.56 -2.38 8.17
CA VAL A 69 -8.31 -2.83 7.53
C VAL A 69 -7.61 -1.64 6.92
N ARG A 70 -6.28 -1.55 7.11
CA ARG A 70 -5.47 -0.52 6.47
C ARG A 70 -4.77 -1.12 5.26
N VAL A 71 -5.04 -0.57 4.09
CA VAL A 71 -4.43 -0.96 2.82
C VAL A 71 -3.28 -0.01 2.53
N LEU A 72 -2.13 -0.58 2.20
CA LEU A 72 -0.92 0.13 1.81
C LEU A 72 -0.61 -0.14 0.34
N GLU A 73 -0.24 0.92 -0.36
CA GLU A 73 0.21 0.89 -1.74
C GLU A 73 1.49 1.71 -1.86
N GLN A 74 2.56 1.10 -2.34
CA GLN A 74 3.86 1.74 -2.54
C GLN A 74 4.28 1.62 -4.01
N ARG A 75 4.63 2.74 -4.64
CA ARG A 75 5.06 2.84 -6.03
C ARG A 75 6.45 3.46 -6.13
N SER A 76 7.23 3.01 -7.10
CA SER A 76 8.56 3.57 -7.34
C SER A 76 8.82 3.86 -8.83
N PRO A 77 9.73 4.81 -9.14
CA PRO A 77 10.15 5.10 -10.52
C PRO A 77 10.79 3.91 -11.26
N TRP A 78 11.26 2.90 -10.53
CA TRP A 78 11.88 1.69 -11.10
C TRP A 78 10.87 0.62 -11.52
N GLY A 79 9.58 0.96 -11.59
CA GLY A 79 8.54 0.01 -11.99
C GLY A 79 8.24 -1.05 -10.94
N LEU A 80 8.57 -0.82 -9.67
CA LEU A 80 8.14 -1.69 -8.57
C LEU A 80 6.85 -1.15 -7.92
N LEU A 81 5.86 -2.02 -7.78
CA LEU A 81 4.64 -1.82 -7.02
C LEU A 81 4.63 -2.81 -5.85
N ARG A 82 4.40 -2.32 -4.63
CA ARG A 82 4.11 -3.15 -3.44
C ARG A 82 2.74 -2.80 -2.93
N VAL A 83 1.90 -3.79 -2.68
CA VAL A 83 0.51 -3.57 -2.25
C VAL A 83 0.05 -4.66 -1.29
N GLY A 84 -0.78 -4.30 -0.31
CA GLY A 84 -1.35 -5.26 0.61
C GLY A 84 -1.95 -4.63 1.85
N VAL A 85 -2.25 -5.47 2.84
CA VAL A 85 -2.75 -5.06 4.15
C VAL A 85 -1.59 -4.73 5.07
N LEU A 86 -1.67 -3.58 5.75
CA LEU A 86 -0.68 -3.17 6.73
C LEU A 86 -0.57 -4.20 7.86
N GLY A 87 0.64 -4.68 8.13
CA GLY A 87 0.89 -5.73 9.12
C GLY A 87 0.82 -7.16 8.56
N GLN A 88 0.60 -7.32 7.26
CA GLN A 88 0.72 -8.59 6.53
C GLN A 88 1.84 -8.51 5.48
N PRO A 89 2.35 -9.65 4.97
CA PRO A 89 3.25 -9.66 3.83
C PRO A 89 2.63 -8.94 2.62
N LEU A 90 3.39 -8.04 2.00
CA LEU A 90 2.94 -7.30 0.82
C LEU A 90 3.23 -8.08 -0.46
N ALA A 91 2.30 -8.05 -1.40
CA ALA A 91 2.56 -8.52 -2.76
C ALA A 91 3.46 -7.51 -3.47
N GLN A 92 4.45 -8.00 -4.21
CA GLN A 92 5.34 -7.18 -5.04
C GLN A 92 5.14 -7.53 -6.52
N HIS A 93 5.04 -6.50 -7.35
CA HIS A 93 4.86 -6.62 -8.79
C HIS A 93 5.87 -5.74 -9.54
N LEU A 94 6.41 -6.28 -10.64
CA LEU A 94 7.15 -5.51 -11.63
C LEU A 94 6.18 -4.94 -12.67
N LEU A 95 6.43 -3.70 -13.08
CA LEU A 95 5.63 -2.94 -14.04
C LEU A 95 6.42 -2.72 -15.36
N PRO A 96 5.75 -2.71 -16.52
CA PRO A 96 4.32 -2.98 -16.70
C PRO A 96 3.99 -4.44 -16.37
N TYR A 97 2.84 -4.65 -15.74
CA TYR A 97 2.45 -5.98 -15.28
C TYR A 97 2.26 -6.93 -16.46
N ALA A 98 3.16 -7.90 -16.60
CA ALA A 98 3.05 -8.94 -17.61
C ALA A 98 2.23 -10.11 -17.04
N ARG A 99 1.08 -10.39 -17.65
CA ARG A 99 0.32 -11.62 -17.36
C ARG A 99 1.03 -12.79 -18.00
N THR A 100 1.95 -13.42 -17.29
CA THR A 100 2.45 -14.74 -17.70
C THR A 100 1.39 -15.77 -17.33
N LEU A 101 0.85 -16.45 -18.34
CA LEU A 101 0.12 -17.69 -18.07
C LEU A 101 1.11 -18.67 -17.42
N PRO A 102 0.70 -19.44 -16.40
CA PRO A 102 1.56 -20.49 -15.88
C PRO A 102 1.97 -21.39 -17.04
N VAL A 103 3.29 -21.58 -17.22
CA VAL A 103 3.79 -22.53 -18.22
C VAL A 103 3.22 -23.89 -17.83
N PRO A 104 2.57 -24.63 -18.76
CA PRO A 104 2.05 -25.94 -18.43
C PRO A 104 3.21 -26.83 -17.96
N LEU A 105 3.00 -27.48 -16.81
CA LEU A 105 3.89 -28.49 -16.24
C LEU A 105 3.90 -29.76 -17.10
#